data_AF-A0A6N8BA69-F1
#
_entry.id   AF-A0A6N8BA69-F1
#
_cell.length_a   1.000
_cell.length_b   1.000
_cell.length_c   1.000
_cell.angle_alpha   90.00
_cell.angle_beta   90.00
_cell.angle_gamma   90.00
#
_symmetry.space_group_name_H-M   'P 1'
#
loop_
_entity.id
_entity.type
_entity.pdbx_description
1 polymer ?
#
loop_
_entity_poly.entity_id
_entity_poly.type
_entity_poly.pdbx_seq_one_letter_code
_entity_poly.pdbx_strand_id
1 'polypeptide(L)'
;MRNDIWYLGHGHWAVYTEDSSVAERLHNLKDVSLVTVYRHIRRPGILAMQFSFNGGENYFILSEVCSVIGLEFNRVLNMGKRGEYLPYSRKFFSNGEQMQLSMEGKS
;
A
#
# COMPACT_ATOMS: atom_id res chain seq x y z
N MET A 1 -8.90 -7.70 0.51
CA MET A 1 -7.51 -7.21 0.52
C MET A 1 -7.57 -5.80 1.07
N ARG A 2 -6.93 -5.54 2.22
CA ARG A 2 -7.15 -4.29 2.97
C ARG A 2 -6.23 -3.17 2.50
N ASN A 3 -4.97 -3.51 2.18
CA ASN A 3 -3.96 -2.59 1.65
C ASN A 3 -3.19 -3.27 0.49
N ASP A 4 -2.76 -2.49 -0.50
CA ASP A 4 -1.88 -2.95 -1.58
C ASP A 4 -1.01 -1.81 -2.13
N ILE A 5 0.07 -2.15 -2.83
CA ILE A 5 0.98 -1.18 -3.46
C ILE A 5 1.49 -1.72 -4.81
N TRP A 6 1.68 -0.83 -5.79
CA TRP A 6 2.33 -1.17 -7.06
C TRP A 6 3.19 -0.03 -7.58
N TYR A 7 4.21 -0.40 -8.35
CA TYR A 7 5.10 0.55 -9.01
C TYR A 7 4.47 1.04 -10.32
N LEU A 8 4.53 2.35 -10.56
CA LEU A 8 4.00 3.01 -11.76
C LEU A 8 5.08 3.32 -12.80
N GLY A 9 6.36 3.15 -12.46
CA GLY A 9 7.47 3.60 -13.30
C GLY A 9 8.04 4.95 -12.85
N HIS A 10 9.28 5.23 -13.27
CA HIS A 10 9.96 6.51 -13.02
C HIS A 10 9.94 6.96 -11.54
N GLY A 11 10.10 6.02 -10.60
CA GLY A 11 10.09 6.32 -9.17
C GLY A 11 8.70 6.52 -8.55
N HIS A 12 7.62 6.44 -9.34
CA HIS A 12 6.26 6.65 -8.84
C HIS A 12 5.60 5.35 -8.37
N TRP A 13 4.77 5.48 -7.35
CA TRP A 13 4.06 4.38 -6.70
C TRP A 13 2.59 4.74 -6.51
N ALA A 14 1.74 3.71 -6.54
CA ALA A 14 0.35 3.82 -6.14
C ALA A 14 0.08 2.89 -4.96
N VAL A 15 -0.72 3.39 -4.02
CA VAL A 15 -1.15 2.66 -2.82
C VAL A 15 -2.66 2.62 -2.80
N TYR A 16 -3.20 1.46 -2.45
CA TYR A 16 -4.62 1.22 -2.23
C TYR A 16 -4.86 0.87 -0.78
N THR A 17 -5.92 1.40 -0.18
CA THR A 17 -6.40 0.98 1.13
C THR A 17 -7.92 1.07 1.25
N GLU A 18 -8.52 0.15 1.99
CA GLU A 18 -9.93 0.19 2.44
C GLU A 18 -10.05 0.55 3.92
N ASP A 19 -8.92 0.75 4.59
CA ASP A 19 -8.86 1.07 6.01
C ASP A 19 -8.81 2.57 6.20
N SER A 20 -9.86 3.14 6.80
CA SER A 20 -9.94 4.57 7.06
C SER A 20 -8.82 5.09 7.95
N SER A 21 -8.31 4.29 8.89
CA SER A 21 -7.20 4.68 9.76
C SER A 21 -5.86 4.72 9.02
N VAL A 22 -5.63 3.78 8.09
CA VAL A 22 -4.46 3.79 7.20
C VAL A 22 -4.56 4.95 6.22
N ALA A 23 -5.74 5.19 5.66
CA ALA A 23 -5.97 6.29 4.74
C ALA A 23 -5.70 7.65 5.38
N GLU A 24 -6.15 7.88 6.61
CA GLU A 24 -5.85 9.11 7.37
C GLU A 24 -4.35 9.28 7.58
N ARG A 25 -3.64 8.21 7.97
CA ARG A 25 -2.18 8.25 8.13
C ARG A 25 -1.46 8.56 6.82
N LEU A 26 -1.88 7.97 5.70
CA LEU A 26 -1.33 8.25 4.37
C LEU A 26 -1.60 9.69 3.93
N HIS A 27 -2.79 10.20 4.21
CA HIS A 27 -3.17 11.58 3.88
C HIS A 27 -2.32 12.62 4.61
N ASN A 28 -1.83 12.27 5.81
CA ASN A 28 -0.97 13.14 6.62
C ASN A 28 0.53 13.04 6.26
N LEU A 29 0.93 12.11 5.38
CA LEU A 29 2.32 12.03 4.92
C LEU A 29 2.60 13.13 3.89
N LYS A 30 3.72 13.82 4.07
CA LYS A 30 4.23 14.77 3.08
C LYS A 30 4.55 14.01 1.78
N ASP A 31 4.29 14.65 0.64
CA ASP A 31 4.58 14.11 -0.70
C ASP A 31 3.73 12.87 -1.10
N VAL A 32 2.71 12.53 -0.33
CA VAL A 32 1.66 11.56 -0.67
C VAL A 32 0.38 12.30 -1.05
N SER A 33 -0.13 12.03 -2.24
CA SER A 33 -1.34 12.68 -2.76
C SER A 33 -2.50 11.69 -2.86
N LEU A 34 -3.67 12.06 -2.34
CA LEU A 34 -4.91 11.33 -2.60
C LEU A 34 -5.27 11.49 -4.08
N VAL A 35 -5.40 10.38 -4.79
CA VAL A 35 -5.78 10.37 -6.20
C VAL A 35 -7.30 10.28 -6.32
N THR A 36 -7.93 9.39 -5.55
CA THR A 36 -9.35 9.08 -5.73
C THR A 36 -9.91 8.21 -4.60
N VAL A 37 -11.24 8.24 -4.48
CA VAL A 37 -12.02 7.49 -3.50
C VAL A 37 -13.11 6.72 -4.24
N TYR A 38 -13.20 5.42 -3.98
CA TYR A 38 -14.15 4.52 -4.61
C TYR A 38 -15.08 3.91 -3.57
N ARG A 39 -16.32 3.58 -3.99
CA ARG A 39 -17.18 2.69 -3.22
C ARG A 39 -16.89 1.24 -3.63
N HIS A 40 -16.67 0.36 -2.66
CA HIS A 40 -16.35 -1.03 -2.95
C HIS A 40 -17.56 -1.74 -3.58
N ILE A 41 -17.40 -2.23 -4.80
CA ILE A 41 -18.50 -2.79 -5.62
C ILE A 41 -19.17 -4.00 -4.95
N ARG A 42 -18.41 -4.84 -4.22
CA ARG A 42 -18.94 -6.05 -3.57
C ARG A 42 -19.23 -5.92 -2.07
N ARG A 43 -18.91 -4.77 -1.45
CA ARG A 43 -19.03 -4.54 -0.01
C ARG A 43 -19.63 -3.16 0.21
N PRO A 44 -20.98 -3.06 0.16
CA PRO A 44 -21.66 -1.80 0.35
C PRO A 44 -21.22 -1.11 1.64
N GLY A 45 -21.03 0.21 1.58
CA GLY A 45 -20.58 1.01 2.73
C GLY A 45 -19.07 1.08 2.93
N ILE A 46 -18.26 0.22 2.27
CA ILE A 46 -16.80 0.33 2.32
C ILE A 46 -16.32 1.35 1.28
N LEU A 47 -15.53 2.32 1.75
CA LEU A 47 -14.77 3.23 0.90
C LEU A 47 -13.35 2.70 0.74
N ALA A 48 -12.87 2.68 -0.49
CA ALA A 48 -11.48 2.43 -0.82
C ALA A 48 -10.84 3.73 -1.32
N MET A 49 -9.59 3.94 -0.98
CA MET A 49 -8.84 5.14 -1.33
C MET A 49 -7.56 4.75 -2.04
N GLN A 50 -7.21 5.52 -3.06
CA GLN A 50 -5.97 5.38 -3.78
C GLN A 50 -5.12 6.64 -3.61
N PHE A 51 -3.85 6.43 -3.28
CA PHE A 51 -2.85 7.47 -3.13
C PHE A 51 -1.73 7.25 -4.15
N SER A 52 -1.02 8.32 -4.50
CA SER A 52 0.19 8.27 -5.31
C SER A 52 1.30 9.09 -4.69
N PHE A 53 2.54 8.67 -4.87
CA PHE A 53 3.71 9.40 -4.42
C PHE A 53 4.92 9.05 -5.29
N ASN A 54 5.94 9.91 -5.25
CA ASN A 54 7.26 9.59 -5.77
C ASN A 54 8.10 9.01 -4.63
N GLY A 55 8.72 7.85 -4.83
CA GLY A 55 9.53 7.15 -3.81
C GLY A 55 10.75 7.94 -3.34
N GLY A 56 11.14 9.00 -4.06
CA GLY A 56 12.29 9.84 -3.76
C GLY A 56 13.62 9.16 -4.06
N GLU A 57 14.69 9.95 -4.11
CA GLU A 57 16.03 9.47 -4.44
C GLU A 57 16.60 8.49 -3.39
N ASN A 58 16.12 8.58 -2.13
CA ASN A 58 16.57 7.76 -1.00
C ASN A 58 15.53 6.78 -0.46
N TYR A 59 14.38 6.61 -1.13
CA TYR A 59 13.32 5.67 -0.71
C TYR A 59 12.74 5.91 0.70
N PHE A 60 12.96 7.08 1.30
CA PHE A 60 12.50 7.40 2.65
C PHE A 60 10.97 7.34 2.75
N ILE A 61 10.29 8.05 1.84
CA ILE A 61 8.82 8.04 1.80
C ILE A 61 8.26 6.67 1.43
N LEU A 62 8.97 5.89 0.61
CA LEU A 62 8.59 4.50 0.32
C LEU A 62 8.64 3.64 1.59
N SER A 63 9.66 3.82 2.44
CA SER A 63 9.77 3.12 3.72
C SER A 63 8.65 3.53 4.69
N GLU A 64 8.36 4.82 4.80
CA GLU A 64 7.26 5.32 5.64
C GLU A 64 5.91 4.78 5.20
N VAL A 65 5.63 4.84 3.89
CA VAL A 65 4.41 4.28 3.31
C VAL A 65 4.30 2.78 3.63
N CYS A 66 5.38 2.01 3.43
CA CYS A 66 5.41 0.57 3.75
C CYS A 66 5.08 0.29 5.22
N SER A 67 5.63 1.10 6.14
CA SER A 67 5.33 1.03 7.57
C SER A 67 3.85 1.33 7.87
N VAL A 68 3.28 2.34 7.22
CA VAL A 68 1.86 2.71 7.38
C VAL A 68 0.92 1.60 6.90
N ILE A 69 1.21 1.00 5.73
CA ILE A 69 0.34 -0.01 5.11
C ILE A 69 0.64 -1.46 5.56
N GLY A 70 1.69 -1.65 6.37
CA GLY A 70 2.07 -2.94 6.94
C GLY A 70 2.69 -3.91 5.92
N LEU A 71 3.45 -3.40 4.95
CA LEU A 71 4.15 -4.22 3.95
C LEU A 71 5.68 -4.19 4.16
N GLU A 72 6.36 -5.26 3.75
CA GLU A 72 7.80 -5.39 3.94
C GLU A 72 8.55 -4.53 2.89
N PHE A 73 9.32 -3.56 3.38
CA PHE A 73 9.97 -2.54 2.55
C PHE A 73 10.88 -3.12 1.48
N ASN A 74 11.72 -4.13 1.80
CA ASN A 74 12.68 -4.65 0.82
C ASN A 74 11.98 -5.37 -0.34
N ARG A 75 10.89 -6.10 -0.07
CA ARG A 75 10.05 -6.73 -1.09
C ARG A 75 9.41 -5.69 -2.00
N VAL A 76 8.87 -4.61 -1.44
CA VAL A 76 8.31 -3.50 -2.22
C VAL A 76 9.40 -2.83 -3.07
N LEU A 77 10.52 -2.44 -2.47
CA LEU A 77 11.65 -1.81 -3.15
C LEU A 77 12.14 -2.65 -4.34
N ASN A 78 12.21 -3.97 -4.17
CA ASN A 78 12.61 -4.88 -5.24
C ASN A 78 11.64 -4.92 -6.42
N MET A 79 10.34 -4.59 -6.23
CA MET A 79 9.40 -4.45 -7.35
C MET A 79 9.77 -3.27 -8.24
N GLY A 80 10.11 -2.12 -7.63
CA GLY A 80 10.48 -0.91 -8.36
C GLY A 80 11.79 -1.06 -9.14
N LYS A 81 12.80 -1.70 -8.52
CA LYS A 81 14.09 -1.99 -9.17
C LYS A 81 13.99 -2.86 -10.42
N ARG A 82 12.98 -3.73 -10.48
CA ARG A 82 12.74 -4.64 -11.61
C ARG A 82 11.74 -4.09 -12.63
N GLY A 83 11.17 -2.91 -12.37
CA GLY A 83 10.13 -2.34 -13.23
C GLY A 83 8.84 -3.16 -13.23
N GLU A 84 8.49 -3.77 -12.11
CA GLU A 84 7.32 -4.65 -12.04
C GLU A 84 6.04 -3.87 -11.73
N TYR A 85 5.09 -3.90 -12.65
CA TYR A 85 3.82 -3.17 -12.56
C TYR A 85 2.69 -3.96 -11.87
N LEU A 86 2.99 -5.14 -11.35
CA LEU A 86 2.00 -5.96 -10.66
C LEU A 86 1.82 -5.47 -9.21
N PRO A 87 0.59 -5.50 -8.66
CA PRO A 87 0.37 -5.26 -7.24
C PRO A 87 1.12 -6.26 -6.35
N TYR A 88 1.62 -5.75 -5.21
CA TYR A 88 2.39 -6.51 -4.23
C TYR A 88 1.65 -7.80 -3.84
N SER A 89 0.33 -7.68 -3.64
CA SER A 89 -0.53 -8.81 -3.34
C SER A 89 -0.49 -9.92 -4.39
N ARG A 90 -0.56 -9.57 -5.68
CA ARG A 90 -0.53 -10.55 -6.77
C ARG A 90 0.83 -11.24 -6.89
N LYS A 91 1.90 -10.53 -6.56
CA LYS A 91 3.27 -11.05 -6.66
C LYS A 91 3.61 -12.01 -5.51
N PHE A 92 3.25 -11.63 -4.28
CA PHE A 92 3.71 -12.33 -3.08
C PHE A 92 2.63 -13.16 -2.39
N PHE A 93 1.37 -12.97 -2.75
CA PHE A 93 0.23 -13.72 -2.23
C PHE A 93 -0.62 -14.26 -3.39
N SER A 94 0.00 -15.08 -4.25
CA SER A 94 -0.77 -15.93 -5.15
C SER A 94 -1.53 -16.97 -4.31
N ASN A 95 -2.79 -16.66 -4.00
CA ASN A 95 -3.79 -17.47 -3.27
C ASN A 95 -3.98 -17.13 -1.77
N GLY A 96 -4.56 -15.97 -1.48
CA GLY A 96 -5.57 -15.86 -0.42
C GLY A 96 -5.10 -15.78 1.04
N GLU A 97 -3.82 -15.95 1.37
CA GLU A 97 -3.34 -15.82 2.75
C GLU A 97 -2.42 -14.62 2.91
N GLN A 98 -3.02 -13.43 3.08
CA GLN A 98 -2.32 -12.35 3.76
C GLN A 98 -2.32 -12.72 5.24
N MET A 99 -1.17 -13.17 5.78
CA MET A 99 -1.00 -13.43 7.22
C MET A 99 -1.55 -12.23 7.99
N GLN A 100 -2.67 -12.42 8.68
CA GLN A 100 -3.01 -11.62 9.84
C GLN A 100 -1.82 -11.79 10.80
N LEU A 101 -1.02 -10.75 10.96
CA LEU A 101 -0.28 -10.59 12.20
C LEU A 101 -1.34 -10.37 13.28
N SER A 102 -1.88 -11.47 13.80
CA SER A 102 -2.61 -11.49 15.05
C SER A 102 -1.63 -11.02 16.12
N MET A 103 -1.76 -9.75 16.51
CA MET A 103 -1.38 -9.34 17.86
C MET A 103 -2.34 -10.03 18.82
N GLU A 104 -2.13 -11.32 19.07
CA GLU A 104 -2.63 -11.94 20.29
C GLU A 104 -1.58 -11.66 21.36
N GLY A 105 -1.83 -10.57 22.08
CA GLY A 105 -1.26 -10.36 23.40
C GLY A 105 -1.60 -11.58 24.26
N LYS A 106 -0.58 -12.25 24.75
CA LYS A 106 -0.71 -13.18 25.87
C LYS A 106 -1.24 -12.37 27.05
N SER A 107 -2.50 -12.57 27.41
CA SER A 107 -3.01 -12.33 28.77
C SER A 107 -2.66 -13.51 29.66
#